data_AF-A0A252EB28-F1
#
_entry.id   AF-A0A252EB28-F1
#
_cell.length_a   1.000
_cell.length_b   1.000
_cell.length_c   1.000
_cell.angle_alpha   90.00
_cell.angle_beta   90.00
_cell.angle_gamma   90.00
#
_symmetry.space_group_name_H-M   'P 1'
#
loop_
_entity.id
_entity.type
_entity.pdbx_description
1 polymer ?
#
loop_
_entity_poly.entity_id
_entity_poly.type
_entity_poly.pdbx_seq_one_letter_code
_entity_poly.pdbx_strand_id
1 'polypeptide(L)'
;MLTSSVIQRLTCSPLIITFLLAIAGQSAMAQSPINHAQMGIKYSQISTELDKNTDINVSQATSVIDEKAAFNLVWKLPQVKRKAKEIERLSKGTIRVAAIVDSSPTPETPYYTIRVVENHVDHVDTIYLFRVLNPTGVIQVYDILKDEYISLQEWKPN
;
A
#
# COMPACT_ATOMS: atom_id res chain seq x y z
N MET A 1 -45.00 24.49 47.60
CA MET A 1 -45.68 23.23 47.95
C MET A 1 -47.15 23.37 47.64
N LEU A 2 -47.65 22.61 46.66
CA LEU A 2 -49.01 22.08 46.56
C LEU A 2 -48.98 21.02 45.45
N THR A 3 -49.78 19.98 45.65
CA THR A 3 -49.47 18.59 45.37
C THR A 3 -50.00 18.07 44.03
N SER A 4 -49.31 17.06 43.53
CA SER A 4 -49.61 16.17 42.40
C SER A 4 -50.92 15.36 42.53
N SER A 5 -51.53 15.01 41.39
CA SER A 5 -52.16 13.70 41.08
C SER A 5 -52.70 13.72 39.64
N VAL A 6 -53.09 12.62 38.96
CA VAL A 6 -52.44 11.37 38.51
C VAL A 6 -53.50 10.61 37.68
N ILE A 7 -53.16 10.20 36.44
CA ILE A 7 -53.65 8.99 35.66
C ILE A 7 -55.15 8.98 35.20
N GLN A 8 -55.57 8.62 33.96
CA GLN A 8 -55.63 7.28 33.30
C GLN A 8 -56.21 7.44 31.86
N ARG A 9 -55.48 7.13 30.77
CA ARG A 9 -55.47 5.92 29.89
C ARG A 9 -56.65 5.65 28.92
N LEU A 10 -56.25 5.49 27.64
CA LEU A 10 -56.69 4.56 26.56
C LEU A 10 -58.07 4.79 25.90
N THR A 11 -58.22 4.95 24.58
CA THR A 11 -58.12 3.83 23.61
C THR A 11 -58.18 4.28 22.13
N CYS A 12 -57.37 3.61 21.31
CA CYS A 12 -57.61 3.05 19.97
C CYS A 12 -57.95 3.93 18.75
N SER A 13 -56.95 4.07 17.86
CA SER A 13 -57.04 4.29 16.40
C SER A 13 -57.77 3.14 15.67
N PRO A 14 -58.20 3.32 14.41
CA PRO A 14 -57.34 2.84 13.31
C PRO A 14 -57.41 3.59 11.95
N LEU A 15 -56.26 3.49 11.24
CA LEU A 15 -56.05 3.27 9.80
C LEU A 15 -56.59 4.26 8.74
N ILE A 16 -55.67 5.04 8.13
CA ILE A 16 -55.44 5.21 6.68
C ILE A 16 -53.93 5.57 6.52
N ILE A 17 -53.01 4.65 6.19
CA ILE A 17 -52.60 4.10 4.87
C ILE A 17 -51.94 5.13 3.92
N THR A 18 -50.65 4.86 3.63
CA THR A 18 -49.77 5.28 2.50
C THR A 18 -49.28 6.74 2.44
N PHE A 19 -48.05 7.07 2.03
CA PHE A 19 -47.06 6.36 1.18
C PHE A 19 -45.65 6.82 1.58
N LEU A 20 -44.75 5.90 1.95
CA LEU A 20 -43.33 6.19 2.13
C LEU A 20 -42.66 6.14 0.75
N LEU A 21 -42.29 7.30 0.21
CA LEU A 21 -41.28 7.37 -0.84
C LEU A 21 -39.91 7.19 -0.18
N ALA A 22 -39.51 5.93 -0.03
CA ALA A 22 -38.13 5.57 0.17
C ALA A 22 -37.38 5.87 -1.13
N ILE A 23 -36.74 7.04 -1.21
CA ILE A 23 -35.67 7.24 -2.19
C ILE A 23 -34.48 6.44 -1.65
N ALA A 24 -34.43 5.16 -2.02
CA ALA A 24 -33.21 4.39 -2.02
C ALA A 24 -32.30 4.98 -3.11
N GLY A 25 -31.68 6.11 -2.80
CA GLY A 25 -30.48 6.56 -3.49
C GLY A 25 -29.36 5.63 -3.09
N GLN A 26 -29.28 4.47 -3.75
CA GLN A 26 -28.05 3.70 -3.76
C GLN A 26 -27.01 4.57 -4.47
N SER A 27 -26.26 5.36 -3.71
CA SER A 27 -24.90 5.68 -4.14
C SER A 27 -24.16 4.36 -4.04
N ALA A 28 -24.24 3.57 -5.11
CA ALA A 28 -23.21 2.60 -5.43
C ALA A 28 -21.90 3.39 -5.32
N MET A 29 -21.16 3.17 -4.24
CA MET A 29 -19.76 3.49 -4.20
C MET A 29 -19.19 2.67 -5.34
N ALA A 30 -19.08 3.28 -6.51
CA ALA A 30 -18.19 2.80 -7.54
C ALA A 30 -16.85 2.72 -6.82
N GLN A 31 -16.44 1.50 -6.48
CA GLN A 31 -15.04 1.22 -6.30
C GLN A 31 -14.42 1.79 -7.56
N SER A 32 -13.68 2.89 -7.40
CA SER A 32 -12.84 3.39 -8.47
C SER A 32 -12.10 2.17 -8.95
N PRO A 33 -12.22 1.78 -10.24
CA PRO A 33 -11.27 0.84 -10.78
C PRO A 33 -9.93 1.46 -10.46
N ILE A 34 -9.12 0.77 -9.67
CA ILE A 34 -7.69 1.00 -9.69
C ILE A 34 -7.38 0.79 -11.17
N ASN A 35 -7.17 1.89 -11.88
CA ASN A 35 -6.75 1.83 -13.26
C ASN A 35 -5.47 1.02 -13.21
N HIS A 36 -5.57 -0.23 -13.62
CA HIS A 36 -4.43 -1.04 -13.96
C HIS A 36 -3.90 -0.36 -15.22
N ALA A 37 -3.12 0.70 -15.04
CA ALA A 37 -2.28 1.26 -16.08
C ALA A 37 -1.32 0.13 -16.43
N GLN A 38 -1.76 -0.69 -17.37
CA GLN A 38 -0.99 -1.72 -18.01
C GLN A 38 0.02 -0.99 -18.90
N MET A 39 1.01 -0.37 -18.25
CA MET A 39 2.13 0.24 -18.94
C MET A 39 3.06 -0.90 -19.31
N GLY A 40 2.88 -1.40 -20.53
CA GLY A 40 3.77 -2.40 -21.11
C GLY A 40 5.17 -1.82 -21.20
N ILE A 41 6.04 -2.15 -20.25
CA ILE A 41 7.45 -1.86 -20.35
C ILE A 41 8.05 -2.90 -21.29
N LYS A 42 8.34 -2.47 -22.53
CA LYS A 42 9.24 -3.17 -23.44
C LYS A 42 10.61 -3.24 -22.79
N TYR A 43 10.95 -4.38 -22.21
CA TYR A 43 12.34 -4.74 -21.93
C TYR A 43 13.02 -5.06 -23.27
N SER A 44 13.65 -4.06 -23.88
CA SER A 44 14.59 -4.25 -24.97
C SER A 44 15.90 -3.55 -24.62
N GLN A 45 16.93 -4.38 -24.45
CA GLN A 45 18.33 -4.07 -24.73
C GLN A 45 18.98 -2.97 -23.89
N ILE A 46 19.54 -3.37 -22.74
CA ILE A 46 20.84 -2.84 -22.31
C ILE A 46 21.73 -4.04 -22.02
N SER A 47 22.42 -4.49 -23.05
CA SER A 47 23.58 -5.37 -22.96
C SER A 47 24.39 -5.12 -24.22
N THR A 48 25.49 -4.38 -24.07
CA THR A 48 26.83 -4.71 -24.61
C THR A 48 27.73 -3.50 -24.47
N GLU A 49 28.52 -3.47 -23.40
CA GLU A 49 29.98 -3.34 -23.50
C GLU A 49 30.58 -3.50 -22.11
N LEU A 50 31.09 -4.70 -21.82
CA LEU A 50 32.24 -4.81 -20.94
C LEU A 50 33.14 -5.93 -21.46
N ASP A 51 34.38 -5.53 -21.70
CA ASP A 51 35.44 -6.28 -22.32
C ASP A 51 35.76 -7.63 -21.67
N LYS A 52 36.13 -8.54 -22.56
CA LYS A 52 36.84 -9.81 -22.39
C LYS A 52 37.60 -9.95 -21.07
N ASN A 53 37.21 -10.93 -20.25
CA ASN A 53 37.98 -12.15 -20.02
C ASN A 53 37.35 -13.00 -18.91
N THR A 54 37.54 -14.31 -19.04
CA THR A 54 37.21 -15.40 -18.11
C THR A 54 35.85 -16.05 -18.36
N ASP A 55 35.98 -17.18 -19.05
CA ASP A 55 35.04 -18.28 -19.18
C ASP A 55 34.61 -18.75 -17.77
N ILE A 56 33.49 -18.22 -17.29
CA ILE A 56 32.78 -18.80 -16.16
C ILE A 56 31.38 -19.11 -16.66
N ASN A 57 31.14 -20.39 -16.92
CA ASN A 57 29.82 -20.97 -17.08
C ASN A 57 29.06 -20.78 -15.77
N VAL A 58 28.52 -19.58 -15.56
CA VAL A 58 27.57 -19.29 -14.51
C VAL A 58 26.20 -19.52 -15.11
N SER A 59 25.78 -20.79 -15.13
CA SER A 59 24.37 -21.12 -15.05
C SER A 59 23.86 -20.60 -13.70
N GLN A 60 23.59 -19.30 -13.64
CA GLN A 60 23.00 -18.64 -12.49
C GLN A 60 21.54 -19.05 -12.49
N ALA A 61 21.26 -20.20 -11.88
CA ALA A 61 19.94 -20.50 -11.38
C ALA A 61 19.57 -19.32 -10.47
N THR A 62 18.84 -18.36 -11.04
CA THR A 62 18.48 -17.14 -10.34
C THR A 62 17.44 -17.57 -9.33
N SER A 63 17.90 -17.88 -8.11
CA SER A 63 17.03 -18.33 -7.04
C SER A 63 15.95 -17.27 -6.86
N VAL A 64 14.70 -17.67 -7.07
CA VAL A 64 13.53 -16.84 -6.83
C VAL A 64 13.65 -16.23 -5.43
N ILE A 65 13.49 -14.91 -5.34
CA ILE A 65 13.47 -14.25 -4.04
C ILE A 65 12.14 -14.56 -3.37
N ASP A 66 12.20 -15.02 -2.12
CA ASP A 66 11.00 -15.21 -1.31
C ASP A 66 10.50 -13.88 -0.72
N GLU A 67 9.28 -13.92 -0.20
CA GLU A 67 8.62 -12.76 0.41
C GLU A 67 9.46 -12.14 1.54
N LYS A 68 10.08 -12.99 2.36
CA LYS A 68 10.90 -12.56 3.49
C LYS A 68 12.16 -11.83 3.02
N ALA A 69 12.79 -12.30 1.95
CA ALA A 69 13.93 -11.64 1.32
C ALA A 69 13.51 -10.28 0.76
N ALA A 70 12.41 -10.21 0.03
CA ALA A 70 11.87 -8.96 -0.51
C ALA A 70 11.59 -7.94 0.60
N PHE A 71 10.88 -8.36 1.65
CA PHE A 71 10.64 -7.54 2.85
C PHE A 71 11.93 -6.98 3.44
N ASN A 72 12.92 -7.86 3.64
CA ASN A 72 14.17 -7.47 4.29
C ASN A 72 15.00 -6.51 3.45
N LEU A 73 14.98 -6.64 2.12
CA LEU A 73 15.67 -5.72 1.22
C LEU A 73 15.15 -4.28 1.41
N VAL A 74 13.83 -4.09 1.47
CA VAL A 74 13.22 -2.77 1.71
C VAL A 74 13.41 -2.30 3.15
N TRP A 75 13.13 -3.16 4.14
CA TRP A 75 13.18 -2.78 5.55
C TRP A 75 14.57 -2.36 6.03
N LYS A 76 15.63 -2.87 5.38
CA LYS A 76 17.03 -2.56 5.72
C LYS A 76 17.57 -1.29 5.03
N LEU A 77 16.80 -0.64 4.15
CA LEU A 77 17.25 0.58 3.48
C LEU A 77 17.58 1.69 4.51
N PRO A 78 18.75 2.35 4.41
CA PRO A 78 19.12 3.42 5.33
C PRO A 78 18.08 4.55 5.42
N GLN A 79 17.47 4.91 4.28
CA GLN A 79 16.45 5.94 4.18
C GLN A 79 15.18 5.54 4.96
N VAL A 80 14.75 4.28 4.86
CA VAL A 80 13.61 3.74 5.60
C VAL A 80 13.92 3.74 7.10
N LYS A 81 15.12 3.28 7.51
CA LYS A 81 15.54 3.30 8.92
C LYS A 81 15.64 4.70 9.50
N ARG A 82 16.15 5.67 8.73
CA ARG A 82 16.24 7.07 9.14
C ARG A 82 14.85 7.64 9.38
N LYS A 83 13.93 7.46 8.43
CA LYS A 83 12.55 7.94 8.54
C LYS A 83 11.80 7.28 9.71
N ALA A 84 12.00 5.98 9.92
CA ALA A 84 11.42 5.27 11.06
C ALA A 84 11.83 5.87 12.41
N LYS A 85 13.13 6.13 12.60
CA LYS A 85 13.65 6.78 13.82
C LYS A 85 13.14 8.21 13.97
N GLU A 86 13.06 8.95 12.87
CA GLU A 86 12.56 10.32 12.86
C GLU A 86 11.10 10.39 13.34
N ILE A 87 10.23 9.57 12.76
CA ILE A 87 8.81 9.51 13.11
C ILE A 87 8.62 9.04 14.55
N GLU A 88 9.32 7.98 14.98
CA GLU A 88 9.25 7.48 16.36
C GLU A 88 9.68 8.58 17.34
N ARG A 89 10.76 9.31 17.05
CA ARG A 89 11.25 10.41 17.89
C ARG A 89 10.25 11.57 17.94
N LEU A 90 9.73 12.02 16.79
CA LEU A 90 8.81 13.16 16.69
C LEU A 90 7.46 12.87 17.34
N SER A 91 6.97 11.64 17.20
CA SER A 91 5.73 11.17 17.83
C SER A 91 5.90 10.78 19.30
N LYS A 92 7.14 10.79 19.83
CA LYS A 92 7.46 10.27 21.18
C LYS A 92 7.04 8.80 21.35
N GLY A 93 7.12 8.02 20.27
CA GLY A 93 6.84 6.60 20.24
C GLY A 93 5.37 6.22 20.07
N THR A 94 4.45 7.19 19.92
CA THR A 94 3.03 6.90 19.65
C THR A 94 2.79 6.41 18.22
N ILE A 95 3.67 6.77 17.29
CA ILE A 95 3.66 6.30 15.91
C ILE A 95 4.91 5.46 15.69
N ARG A 96 4.73 4.28 15.11
CA ARG A 96 5.83 3.41 14.71
C ARG A 96 5.79 3.17 13.21
N VAL A 97 6.95 3.16 12.58
CA VAL A 97 7.03 2.77 11.17
C VAL A 97 7.11 1.26 11.05
N ALA A 98 6.34 0.70 10.14
CA ALA A 98 6.38 -0.71 9.77
C ALA A 98 6.57 -0.86 8.25
N ALA A 99 6.85 -2.08 7.81
CA ALA A 99 6.74 -2.46 6.41
C ALA A 99 5.69 -3.58 6.28
N ILE A 100 4.99 -3.63 5.15
CA ILE A 100 3.94 -4.60 4.85
C ILE A 100 4.18 -5.09 3.42
N VAL A 101 4.16 -6.40 3.23
CA VAL A 101 4.07 -6.98 1.88
C VAL A 101 2.62 -6.86 1.44
N ASP A 102 2.38 -6.06 0.42
CA ASP A 102 1.05 -5.71 -0.07
C ASP A 102 0.59 -6.69 -1.16
N SER A 103 1.52 -7.16 -2.00
CA SER A 103 1.22 -8.15 -3.04
C SER A 103 2.45 -9.02 -3.36
N SER A 104 2.18 -10.23 -3.84
CA SER A 104 3.19 -11.18 -4.33
C SER A 104 3.31 -11.15 -5.86
N PRO A 105 4.45 -11.57 -6.44
CA PRO A 105 4.65 -11.61 -7.87
C PRO A 105 3.65 -12.50 -8.61
N THR A 106 3.20 -12.05 -9.78
CA THR A 106 2.44 -12.83 -10.77
C THR A 106 3.17 -12.76 -12.13
N PRO A 107 2.75 -13.53 -13.15
CA PRO A 107 3.30 -13.40 -14.49
C PRO A 107 3.16 -11.98 -15.08
N GLU A 108 2.06 -11.27 -14.78
CA GLU A 108 1.78 -9.92 -15.28
C GLU A 108 2.49 -8.85 -14.46
N THR A 109 2.65 -9.07 -13.15
CA THR A 109 3.36 -8.18 -12.23
C THR A 109 4.47 -8.95 -11.52
N PRO A 110 5.65 -9.12 -12.15
CA PRO A 110 6.73 -9.98 -11.66
C PRO A 110 7.55 -9.31 -10.54
N TYR A 111 6.87 -8.80 -9.51
CA TYR A 111 7.49 -8.12 -8.38
C TYR A 111 6.63 -8.24 -7.12
N TYR A 112 7.28 -8.17 -5.95
CA TYR A 112 6.57 -7.93 -4.70
C TYR A 112 6.26 -6.44 -4.58
N THR A 113 5.08 -6.10 -4.07
CA THR A 113 4.76 -4.73 -3.66
C THR A 113 4.96 -4.61 -2.15
N ILE A 114 5.74 -3.63 -1.71
CA ILE A 114 6.00 -3.41 -0.29
C ILE A 114 5.67 -1.98 0.07
N ARG A 115 4.81 -1.80 1.08
CA ARG A 115 4.50 -0.51 1.66
C ARG A 115 5.29 -0.31 2.93
N VAL A 116 5.91 0.86 3.07
CA VAL A 116 6.43 1.35 4.35
C VAL A 116 5.39 2.32 4.89
N VAL A 117 4.92 2.07 6.12
CA VAL A 117 3.75 2.74 6.68
C VAL A 117 4.02 3.36 8.05
N GLU A 118 3.35 4.47 8.35
CA GLU A 118 3.11 4.92 9.72
C GLU A 118 1.99 4.08 10.30
N ASN A 119 2.27 3.39 11.41
CA ASN A 119 1.29 2.62 12.14
C ASN A 119 0.80 3.45 13.32
N HIS A 120 -0.37 4.05 13.13
CA HIS A 120 -1.09 4.77 14.17
C HIS A 120 -1.99 3.80 14.94
N VAL A 121 -2.69 4.31 15.95
CA VAL A 121 -3.57 3.47 16.79
C VAL A 121 -4.81 3.01 16.02
N ASP A 122 -5.31 3.82 15.10
CA ASP A 122 -6.60 3.65 14.43
C ASP A 122 -6.50 3.57 12.89
N HIS A 123 -5.33 3.90 12.32
CA HIS A 123 -5.11 3.87 10.87
C HIS A 123 -3.64 3.58 10.51
N VAL A 124 -3.42 3.32 9.23
CA VAL A 124 -2.09 3.17 8.64
C VAL A 124 -1.93 4.09 7.43
N ASP A 125 -0.85 4.85 7.41
CA ASP A 125 -0.54 5.75 6.29
C ASP A 125 0.67 5.27 5.53
N THR A 126 0.62 5.28 4.20
CA THR A 126 1.76 4.86 3.38
C THR A 126 2.75 6.01 3.23
N ILE A 127 3.99 5.79 3.68
CA ILE A 127 5.10 6.72 3.52
C ILE A 127 5.78 6.49 2.17
N TYR A 128 6.08 5.23 1.86
CA TYR A 128 6.77 4.83 0.64
C TYR A 128 6.15 3.56 0.05
N LEU A 129 6.11 3.49 -1.28
CA LEU A 129 5.64 2.34 -2.02
C LEU A 129 6.80 1.80 -2.89
N PHE A 130 7.19 0.56 -2.64
CA PHE A 130 8.28 -0.11 -3.34
C PHE A 130 7.78 -1.26 -4.20
N ARG A 131 8.53 -1.54 -5.27
CA ARG A 131 8.51 -2.81 -5.99
C ARG A 131 9.85 -3.50 -5.80
N VAL A 132 9.82 -4.80 -5.54
CA VAL A 132 11.03 -5.64 -5.53
C VAL A 132 10.89 -6.66 -6.65
N LEU A 133 11.67 -6.46 -7.71
CA LEU A 133 11.59 -7.27 -8.92
C LEU A 133 12.01 -8.72 -8.62
N ASN A 134 11.21 -9.68 -9.06
CA ASN A 134 11.49 -11.11 -8.91
C ASN A 134 11.97 -11.67 -10.26
N PRO A 135 13.10 -12.40 -10.34
CA PRO A 135 13.95 -12.88 -9.24
C PRO A 135 15.14 -12.00 -8.87
N THR A 136 15.31 -10.84 -9.49
CA THR A 136 16.55 -10.06 -9.38
C THR A 136 16.77 -9.38 -8.02
N GLY A 137 15.71 -9.15 -7.25
CA GLY A 137 15.77 -8.38 -6.01
C GLY A 137 15.98 -6.88 -6.22
N VAL A 138 15.95 -6.39 -7.47
CA VAL A 138 16.09 -4.97 -7.78
C VAL A 138 14.92 -4.21 -7.15
N ILE A 139 15.24 -3.17 -6.39
CA ILE A 139 14.23 -2.32 -5.76
C ILE A 139 13.97 -1.10 -6.64
N GLN A 140 12.70 -0.81 -6.84
CA GLN A 140 12.20 0.45 -7.37
C GLN A 140 11.26 1.08 -6.35
N VAL A 141 11.15 2.40 -6.38
CA VAL A 141 10.28 3.17 -5.48
C VAL A 141 9.42 4.10 -6.29
N TYR A 142 8.15 4.20 -5.91
CA TYR A 142 7.22 5.11 -6.55
C TYR A 142 7.52 6.54 -6.10
N ASP A 143 7.84 7.40 -7.06
CA ASP A 143 8.02 8.84 -6.86
C ASP A 143 6.70 9.53 -7.19
N ILE A 144 6.03 10.03 -6.15
CA ILE A 144 4.73 10.71 -6.27
C ILE A 144 4.80 12.02 -7.06
N LEU A 145 5.98 12.64 -7.18
CA LEU A 145 6.14 13.90 -7.91
C LEU A 145 6.28 13.64 -9.41
N LYS A 146 6.87 12.50 -9.77
CA LYS A 146 7.07 12.08 -11.16
C LYS A 146 5.98 11.16 -11.67
N ASP A 147 5.15 10.63 -10.78
CA ASP A 147 4.13 9.61 -11.07
C ASP A 147 4.72 8.37 -11.74
N GLU A 148 5.91 7.95 -11.29
CA GLU A 148 6.61 6.80 -11.86
C GLU A 148 7.43 6.04 -10.83
N TYR A 149 7.84 4.81 -11.18
CA TYR A 149 8.79 4.05 -10.37
C TYR A 149 10.21 4.38 -10.80
N ILE A 150 11.00 4.91 -9.86
CA ILE A 150 12.40 5.25 -10.07
C ILE A 150 13.33 4.24 -9.38
N SER A 151 14.60 4.23 -9.77
CA SER A 151 15.62 3.41 -9.12
C SER A 151 15.93 3.92 -7.70
N LEU A 152 16.45 3.04 -6.83
CA LEU A 152 16.97 3.47 -5.52
C LEU A 152 18.11 4.49 -5.60
N GLN A 153 18.88 4.50 -6.70
CA GLN A 153 19.98 5.45 -6.89
C GLN A 153 19.47 6.87 -7.14
N GLU A 154 18.36 7.00 -7.87
CA GLU A 154 17.70 8.27 -8.14
C GLU A 154 16.87 8.75 -6.95
N TRP A 155 16.43 7.82 -6.10
CA TRP A 155 15.60 8.12 -4.95
C TRP A 155 16.36 8.88 -3.86
N LYS A 156 16.02 10.15 -3.72
CA LYS A 156 16.56 11.06 -2.70
C LYS A 156 15.43 11.57 -1.80
N PRO A 157 14.92 10.73 -0.87
CA PRO A 157 13.85 11.15 0.02
C PRO A 157 14.36 12.18 1.02
N ASN A 158 13.53 13.18 1.31
CA ASN A 158 13.79 14.23 2.29
C ASN A 158 13.91 13.65 3.73
#